data_AF-W7JTM5-F1
#
_entry.id   AF-W7JTM5-F1
#
_cell.length_a   1.000
_cell.length_b   1.000
_cell.length_c   1.000
_cell.angle_alpha   90.00
_cell.angle_beta   90.00
_cell.angle_gamma   90.00
#
_symmetry.space_group_name_H-M   'P 1'
#
loop_
_entity.id
_entity.type
_entity.pdbx_description
1 polymer ?
#
loop_
_entity_poly.entity_id
_entity_poly.type
_entity_poly.pdbx_seq_one_letter_code
_entity_poly.pdbx_strand_id
1 'polypeptide(L)'
;MRDMTMRWKLILTCFLFPRVEKYETPFGFLQINKQIISDIIKSDTHNLYSFIDPDDDEEEHSIEMQLPLIKYIIKDKDIKIVPIYVGSIGNDLKKIDLFANPLKKYFQDQHNLFLFSSDFCHYGPRFRFTNILQKYSDTFIFKQIENMDKDAVNIISHHDLTGEKKKKKKERQ
;
A
#
# COMPACT_ATOMS: atom_id res chain seq x y z
N MET A 1 -26.20 10.83 15.99
CA MET A 1 -24.91 11.27 15.43
C MET A 1 -23.83 10.42 16.07
N ARG A 2 -23.32 9.43 15.35
CA ARG A 2 -22.16 8.64 15.81
C ARG A 2 -20.91 9.49 15.63
N ASP A 3 -20.03 9.45 16.63
CA ASP A 3 -18.82 10.27 16.69
C ASP A 3 -17.81 9.87 15.59
N MET A 4 -17.73 10.69 14.53
CA MET A 4 -16.79 10.49 13.41
C MET A 4 -15.34 10.46 13.88
N THR A 5 -14.98 11.14 14.98
CA THR A 5 -13.60 11.20 15.48
C THR A 5 -13.08 9.89 16.08
N MET A 6 -13.96 8.98 16.51
CA MET A 6 -13.57 7.60 16.88
C MET A 6 -13.45 6.66 15.67
N ARG A 7 -14.25 6.87 14.60
CA ARG A 7 -14.23 6.05 13.38
C ARG A 7 -12.85 6.11 12.70
N TRP A 8 -12.26 7.31 12.60
CA TRP A 8 -10.92 7.52 12.07
C TRP A 8 -9.77 7.05 12.99
N LYS A 9 -10.00 6.89 14.31
CA LYS A 9 -8.95 6.46 15.25
C LYS A 9 -8.58 4.98 15.12
N LEU A 10 -9.52 4.11 14.74
CA LEU A 10 -9.26 2.68 14.48
C LEU A 10 -8.53 2.45 13.15
N ILE A 11 -8.73 3.33 12.17
CA ILE A 11 -8.08 3.31 10.85
C ILE A 11 -6.58 3.69 10.94
N LEU A 12 -6.17 4.39 12.00
CA LEU A 12 -4.85 5.02 12.03
C LEU A 12 -3.68 4.09 12.39
N THR A 13 -3.90 2.84 12.82
CA THR A 13 -2.78 1.99 13.29
C THR A 13 -2.79 0.55 12.84
N CYS A 14 -3.81 0.11 12.12
CA CYS A 14 -4.00 -1.30 11.76
C CYS A 14 -4.08 -1.47 10.24
N PHE A 15 -3.90 -2.72 9.82
CA PHE A 15 -4.15 -3.17 8.47
C PHE A 15 -5.51 -3.82 8.42
N LEU A 16 -6.36 -3.38 7.51
CA LEU A 16 -7.75 -3.78 7.49
C LEU A 16 -8.03 -4.69 6.29
N PHE A 17 -8.83 -5.72 6.53
CA PHE A 17 -9.38 -6.59 5.51
C PHE A 17 -10.89 -6.36 5.33
N PRO A 18 -11.43 -6.55 4.13
CA PRO A 18 -12.87 -6.46 3.89
C PRO A 18 -13.64 -7.61 4.53
N ARG A 19 -14.88 -7.31 4.93
CA ARG A 19 -15.81 -8.31 5.46
C ARG A 19 -16.59 -9.03 4.38
N VAL A 20 -16.74 -8.41 3.21
CA VAL A 20 -17.47 -8.97 2.07
C VAL A 20 -16.76 -10.17 1.43
N GLU A 21 -17.47 -10.88 0.56
CA GLU A 21 -17.00 -12.08 -0.15
C GLU A 21 -16.42 -11.77 -1.54
N LYS A 22 -16.84 -10.65 -2.14
CA LYS A 22 -16.45 -10.25 -3.49
C LYS A 22 -16.61 -8.74 -3.65
N TYR A 23 -15.85 -8.18 -4.58
CA TYR A 23 -16.09 -6.83 -5.09
C TYR A 23 -16.73 -6.87 -6.47
N GLU A 24 -17.63 -5.93 -6.71
CA GLU A 24 -18.22 -5.70 -8.02
C GLU A 24 -17.35 -4.76 -8.84
N THR A 25 -17.27 -5.00 -10.15
CA THR A 25 -16.67 -4.09 -11.11
C THR A 25 -17.58 -4.03 -12.34
N PRO A 26 -17.44 -3.02 -13.22
CA PRO A 26 -18.15 -3.00 -14.50
C PRO A 26 -17.92 -4.23 -15.38
N PHE A 27 -16.84 -4.98 -15.16
CA PHE A 27 -16.47 -6.19 -15.90
C PHE A 27 -16.82 -7.50 -15.14
N GLY A 28 -17.60 -7.40 -14.06
CA GLY A 28 -18.03 -8.52 -13.23
C GLY A 28 -17.29 -8.61 -11.89
N PHE A 29 -17.54 -9.69 -11.16
CA PHE A 29 -17.08 -9.83 -9.78
C PHE A 29 -15.62 -10.31 -9.66
N LEU A 30 -14.94 -9.81 -8.63
CA LEU A 30 -13.66 -10.31 -8.12
C LEU A 30 -13.89 -10.98 -6.77
N GLN A 31 -13.57 -12.27 -6.67
CA GLN A 31 -13.74 -13.05 -5.44
C GLN A 31 -12.61 -12.76 -4.45
N ILE A 32 -12.95 -12.61 -3.17
CA ILE A 32 -11.97 -12.38 -2.10
C ILE A 32 -11.52 -13.72 -1.53
N ASN A 33 -10.21 -13.88 -1.32
CA ASN A 33 -9.66 -15.08 -0.70
C ASN A 33 -9.75 -15.00 0.83
N LYS A 34 -10.92 -15.35 1.39
CA LYS A 34 -11.18 -15.34 2.83
C LYS A 34 -10.30 -16.29 3.64
N GLN A 35 -9.80 -17.36 3.02
CA GLN A 35 -8.93 -18.31 3.70
C GLN A 35 -7.59 -17.66 4.06
N ILE A 36 -6.97 -16.96 3.09
CA ILE A 36 -5.71 -16.23 3.34
C ILE A 36 -5.91 -15.16 4.42
N ILE A 37 -7.01 -14.40 4.36
CA ILE A 37 -7.34 -13.39 5.36
C ILE A 37 -7.48 -14.04 6.75
N SER A 38 -8.20 -15.15 6.85
CA SER A 38 -8.36 -15.87 8.11
C SER A 38 -7.02 -16.39 8.65
N ASP A 39 -6.13 -16.89 7.80
CA ASP A 39 -4.83 -17.40 8.22
C ASP A 39 -3.95 -16.28 8.78
N ILE A 40 -3.95 -15.11 8.12
CA ILE A 40 -3.19 -13.93 8.57
C ILE A 40 -3.70 -13.46 9.93
N ILE A 41 -5.02 -13.26 10.08
CA ILE A 41 -5.63 -12.80 11.33
C ILE A 41 -5.37 -13.78 12.48
N LYS A 42 -5.46 -15.10 12.24
CA LYS A 42 -5.16 -16.10 13.27
C LYS A 42 -3.68 -16.12 13.68
N SER A 43 -2.78 -15.74 12.78
CA SER A 43 -1.35 -15.63 13.06
C SER A 43 -0.94 -14.31 13.72
N ASP A 44 -1.85 -13.33 13.79
CA ASP A 44 -1.57 -12.02 14.35
C ASP A 44 -1.53 -12.06 15.88
N THR A 45 -0.32 -11.97 16.43
CA THR A 45 -0.08 -11.91 17.87
C THR A 45 0.00 -10.50 18.43
N HIS A 46 -0.05 -9.47 17.57
CA HIS A 46 0.20 -8.08 17.93
C HIS A 46 -1.02 -7.15 17.71
N ASN A 47 -2.17 -7.71 17.31
CA ASN A 47 -3.40 -6.96 16.98
C ASN A 47 -3.16 -5.88 15.92
N LEU A 48 -2.31 -6.18 14.93
CA LEU A 48 -2.01 -5.30 13.81
C LEU A 48 -3.04 -5.41 12.69
N TYR A 49 -3.82 -6.49 12.67
CA TYR A 49 -4.82 -6.76 11.65
C TYR A 49 -6.23 -6.67 12.22
N SER A 50 -7.15 -6.11 11.44
CA SER A 50 -8.56 -6.05 11.78
C SER A 50 -9.40 -6.06 10.49
N PHE A 51 -10.70 -5.85 10.64
CA PHE A 51 -11.61 -5.71 9.54
C PHE A 51 -12.12 -4.28 9.43
N ILE A 52 -12.22 -3.78 8.21
CA ILE A 52 -12.88 -2.51 7.92
C ILE A 52 -14.40 -2.63 8.11
N ASP A 53 -15.04 -1.53 8.46
CA ASP A 53 -16.50 -1.44 8.47
C ASP A 53 -17.02 -1.41 7.03
N PRO A 54 -18.16 -2.05 6.68
CA PRO A 54 -18.64 -2.09 5.31
C PRO A 54 -18.89 -0.71 4.69
N ASP A 55 -19.37 0.27 5.46
CA ASP A 55 -19.56 1.62 4.92
C ASP A 55 -18.21 2.28 4.61
N ASP A 56 -17.20 2.06 5.47
CA ASP A 56 -15.86 2.60 5.28
C ASP A 56 -15.13 1.88 4.12
N ASP A 57 -15.46 0.61 3.85
CA ASP A 57 -15.00 -0.19 2.69
C ASP A 57 -15.50 0.44 1.38
N GLU A 58 -16.79 0.80 1.32
CA GLU A 58 -17.42 1.42 0.15
C GLU A 58 -16.99 2.89 -0.07
N GLU A 59 -16.63 3.62 0.98
CA GLU A 59 -16.15 5.00 0.89
C GLU A 59 -14.65 5.12 0.51
N GLU A 60 -13.88 4.03 0.54
CA GLU A 60 -12.44 4.03 0.26
C GLU A 60 -12.14 3.68 -1.21
N HIS A 61 -11.39 4.53 -1.89
CA HIS A 61 -11.20 4.44 -3.34
C HIS A 61 -9.81 3.94 -3.79
N SER A 62 -8.81 3.88 -2.91
CA SER A 62 -7.43 3.52 -3.28
C SER A 62 -7.32 2.11 -3.85
N ILE A 63 -8.15 1.18 -3.36
CA ILE A 63 -8.27 -0.18 -3.89
C ILE A 63 -9.24 -0.20 -5.08
N GLU A 64 -10.39 0.45 -4.96
CA GLU A 64 -11.46 0.46 -5.98
C GLU A 64 -10.92 0.83 -7.36
N MET A 65 -10.05 1.84 -7.45
CA MET A 65 -9.47 2.31 -8.71
C MET A 65 -8.67 1.22 -9.47
N GLN A 66 -8.17 0.21 -8.76
CA GLN A 66 -7.41 -0.88 -9.36
C GLN A 66 -8.31 -2.02 -9.88
N LEU A 67 -9.50 -2.19 -9.30
CA LEU A 67 -10.36 -3.36 -9.51
C LEU A 67 -10.81 -3.54 -10.97
N PRO A 68 -11.26 -2.49 -11.71
CA PRO A 68 -11.66 -2.65 -13.10
C PRO A 68 -10.51 -3.14 -13.98
N LEU A 69 -9.30 -2.60 -13.77
CA LEU A 69 -8.11 -2.99 -14.53
C LEU A 69 -7.71 -4.44 -14.21
N ILE A 70 -7.71 -4.82 -12.94
CA ILE A 70 -7.44 -6.20 -12.51
C ILE A 70 -8.43 -7.15 -13.20
N LYS A 71 -9.74 -6.88 -13.10
CA LYS A 71 -10.77 -7.74 -13.70
C LYS A 71 -10.63 -7.83 -15.22
N TYR A 72 -10.35 -6.70 -15.87
CA TYR A 72 -10.12 -6.65 -17.32
C TYR A 72 -8.93 -7.53 -17.76
N ILE A 73 -7.83 -7.52 -17.01
CA ILE A 73 -6.62 -8.31 -17.32
C ILE A 73 -6.85 -9.80 -17.08
N ILE A 74 -7.43 -10.18 -15.93
CA ILE A 74 -7.58 -11.59 -15.56
C ILE A 74 -8.72 -12.29 -16.32
N LYS A 75 -9.73 -11.53 -16.79
CA LYS A 75 -10.92 -12.03 -17.48
C LYS A 75 -11.64 -13.11 -16.66
N ASP A 76 -11.68 -14.34 -17.18
CA ASP A 76 -12.38 -15.49 -16.59
C ASP A 76 -11.45 -16.45 -15.83
N LYS A 77 -10.17 -16.08 -15.64
CA LYS A 77 -9.24 -16.87 -14.82
C LYS A 77 -9.74 -16.90 -13.38
N ASP A 78 -9.65 -18.07 -12.74
CA ASP A 78 -9.96 -18.24 -11.31
C ASP A 78 -8.82 -17.66 -10.45
N ILE A 79 -8.79 -16.33 -10.37
CA ILE A 79 -7.87 -15.56 -9.55
C ILE A 79 -8.69 -14.84 -8.49
N LYS A 80 -8.31 -15.04 -7.22
CA LYS A 80 -8.91 -14.35 -6.07
C LYS A 80 -8.00 -13.23 -5.62
N ILE A 81 -8.61 -12.16 -5.08
CA ILE A 81 -7.88 -11.01 -4.54
C ILE A 81 -7.87 -11.06 -3.01
N VAL A 82 -6.88 -10.38 -2.42
CA VAL A 82 -6.82 -10.12 -0.97
C VAL A 82 -6.63 -8.62 -0.78
N PRO A 83 -7.72 -7.84 -0.64
CA PRO A 83 -7.63 -6.41 -0.39
C PRO A 83 -7.03 -6.14 1.00
N ILE A 84 -6.05 -5.25 1.09
CA ILE A 84 -5.40 -4.87 2.35
C ILE A 84 -5.35 -3.35 2.42
N TYR A 85 -6.14 -2.76 3.31
CA TYR A 85 -6.07 -1.33 3.59
C TYR A 85 -4.94 -1.08 4.59
N VAL A 86 -4.03 -0.17 4.24
CA VAL A 86 -2.87 0.17 5.08
C VAL A 86 -3.15 1.48 5.80
N GLY A 87 -3.33 1.40 7.12
CA GLY A 87 -3.44 2.59 7.97
C GLY A 87 -2.14 3.39 8.11
N SER A 88 -2.17 4.46 8.89
CA SER A 88 -1.02 5.33 9.12
C SER A 88 0.04 4.68 10.03
N ILE A 89 0.92 3.87 9.47
CA ILE A 89 1.97 3.14 10.21
C ILE A 89 3.21 3.98 10.57
N GLY A 90 3.34 5.19 10.01
CA GLY A 90 4.51 6.06 10.23
C GLY A 90 5.83 5.40 9.81
N ASN A 91 6.94 5.86 10.39
CA ASN A 91 8.29 5.34 10.11
C ASN A 91 8.74 4.29 11.15
N ASP A 92 7.80 3.57 11.79
CA ASP A 92 8.14 2.52 12.75
C ASP A 92 8.49 1.21 12.01
N LEU A 93 9.78 1.04 11.72
CA LEU A 93 10.29 -0.13 11.02
C LEU A 93 9.96 -1.45 11.74
N LYS A 94 9.91 -1.46 13.08
CA LYS A 94 9.57 -2.68 13.83
C LYS A 94 8.12 -3.08 13.58
N LYS A 95 7.22 -2.10 13.57
CA LYS A 95 5.80 -2.33 13.28
C LYS A 95 5.58 -2.77 11.83
N ILE A 96 6.32 -2.17 10.88
CA ILE A 96 6.33 -2.58 9.47
C ILE A 96 6.79 -4.03 9.33
N ASP A 97 7.87 -4.43 10.00
CA ASP A 97 8.39 -5.80 9.97
C ASP A 97 7.39 -6.81 10.54
N LEU A 98 6.75 -6.49 11.68
CA LEU A 98 5.73 -7.35 12.28
C LEU A 98 4.52 -7.56 11.36
N PHE A 99 4.10 -6.51 10.66
CA PHE A 99 3.07 -6.61 9.63
C PHE A 99 3.53 -7.43 8.43
N ALA A 100 4.70 -7.14 7.87
CA ALA A 100 5.16 -7.79 6.64
C ALA A 100 5.40 -9.30 6.83
N ASN A 101 5.71 -9.74 8.06
CA ASN A 101 6.10 -11.11 8.34
C ASN A 101 5.02 -12.17 7.98
N PRO A 102 3.75 -12.05 8.39
CA PRO A 102 2.67 -12.93 7.91
C PRO A 102 2.48 -12.95 6.38
N LEU A 103 2.74 -11.83 5.70
CA LEU A 103 2.59 -11.71 4.24
C LEU A 103 3.77 -12.31 3.47
N LYS A 104 4.93 -12.44 4.09
CA LYS A 104 6.19 -12.87 3.46
C LYS A 104 6.06 -14.19 2.70
N LYS A 105 5.38 -15.19 3.27
CA LYS A 105 5.17 -16.49 2.60
C LYS A 105 4.37 -16.36 1.30
N TYR A 106 3.39 -15.45 1.26
CA TYR A 106 2.60 -15.18 0.06
C TYR A 106 3.39 -14.35 -0.95
N PHE A 107 4.21 -13.40 -0.49
CA PHE A 107 5.07 -12.58 -1.33
C PHE A 107 6.17 -13.37 -2.04
N GLN A 108 6.67 -14.44 -1.41
CA GLN A 108 7.72 -15.30 -1.96
C GLN A 108 7.19 -16.35 -2.95
N ASP A 109 5.87 -16.56 -3.00
CA ASP A 109 5.23 -17.51 -3.90
C ASP A 109 5.03 -16.87 -5.29
N GLN A 110 5.62 -17.48 -6.32
CA GLN A 110 5.60 -16.99 -7.70
C GLN A 110 4.21 -17.07 -8.36
N HIS A 111 3.26 -17.77 -7.75
CA HIS A 111 1.87 -17.81 -8.21
C HIS A 111 1.04 -16.61 -7.72
N ASN A 112 1.58 -15.81 -6.80
CA ASN A 112 0.92 -14.62 -6.27
C ASN A 112 1.46 -13.35 -6.95
N LEU A 113 0.61 -12.32 -6.96
CA LEU A 113 0.96 -10.97 -7.38
C LEU A 113 0.63 -10.00 -6.25
N PHE A 114 1.58 -9.14 -5.89
CA PHE A 114 1.35 -8.02 -4.98
C PHE A 114 1.23 -6.74 -5.79
N LEU A 115 0.07 -6.09 -5.69
CA LEU A 115 -0.17 -4.77 -6.26
C LEU A 115 -0.16 -3.74 -5.13
N PHE A 116 0.77 -2.80 -5.19
CA PHE A 116 0.84 -1.68 -4.26
C PHE A 116 0.22 -0.45 -4.91
N SER A 117 -0.86 0.08 -4.32
CA SER A 117 -1.52 1.31 -4.76
C SER A 117 -0.89 2.50 -4.02
N SER A 118 -0.22 3.40 -4.75
CA SER A 118 0.35 4.63 -4.18
C SER A 118 0.49 5.69 -5.26
N ASP A 119 0.11 6.92 -4.93
CA ASP A 119 0.52 8.11 -5.66
C ASP A 119 1.87 8.61 -5.13
N PHE A 120 2.55 9.45 -5.91
CA PHE A 120 3.76 10.15 -5.50
C PHE A 120 3.42 11.57 -4.98
N CYS A 121 4.19 12.60 -5.35
CA CYS A 121 4.07 13.91 -4.75
C CYS A 121 2.73 14.60 -5.01
N HIS A 122 2.04 14.95 -3.93
CA HIS A 122 0.94 15.91 -3.94
C HIS A 122 1.46 17.31 -3.60
N TYR A 123 1.82 18.08 -4.63
CA TYR A 123 2.36 19.43 -4.49
C TYR A 123 1.29 20.51 -4.54
N GLY A 124 1.41 21.51 -3.66
CA GLY A 124 0.66 22.76 -3.70
C GLY A 124 0.02 23.13 -2.36
N PRO A 125 -0.51 24.37 -2.25
CA PRO A 125 -1.10 24.87 -1.00
C PRO A 125 -2.25 24.00 -0.47
N ARG A 126 -3.06 23.40 -1.37
CA ARG A 126 -4.15 22.48 -1.01
C ARG A 126 -3.67 21.28 -0.19
N PHE A 127 -2.46 20.79 -0.46
CA PHE A 127 -1.85 19.66 0.22
C PHE A 127 -0.93 20.08 1.38
N ARG A 128 -0.81 21.40 1.64
CA ARG A 128 0.11 21.97 2.62
C ARG A 128 1.58 21.56 2.38
N PHE A 129 1.92 21.27 1.13
CA PHE A 129 3.26 20.86 0.73
C PHE A 129 3.72 21.69 -0.47
N THR A 130 4.55 22.71 -0.22
CA THR A 130 5.15 23.57 -1.25
C THR A 130 6.67 23.64 -1.15
N ASN A 131 7.25 23.08 -0.09
CA ASN A 131 8.67 23.23 0.26
C ASN A 131 9.46 22.02 -0.25
N ILE A 132 9.88 22.07 -1.51
CA ILE A 132 10.78 21.05 -2.08
C ILE A 132 12.21 21.34 -1.59
N LEU A 133 12.94 20.28 -1.22
CA LEU A 133 14.32 20.42 -0.74
C LEU A 133 15.21 21.06 -1.81
N GLN A 134 16.12 21.94 -1.38
CA GLN A 134 17.06 22.63 -2.27
C GLN A 134 17.91 21.68 -3.13
N LYS A 135 18.15 20.44 -2.67
CA LYS A 135 18.86 19.41 -3.46
C LYS A 135 18.17 19.07 -4.79
N TYR A 136 16.88 19.35 -4.93
CA TYR A 136 16.12 19.17 -6.16
C TYR A 136 15.90 20.47 -6.92
N SER A 137 16.68 21.52 -6.63
CA SER A 137 16.52 22.84 -7.25
C SER A 137 16.62 22.77 -8.77
N ASP A 138 15.65 23.38 -9.42
CA ASP A 138 15.53 23.55 -10.86
C ASP A 138 14.76 24.85 -11.12
N THR A 139 14.89 25.42 -12.32
CA THR A 139 14.11 26.59 -12.74
C THR A 139 12.60 26.31 -12.71
N PHE A 140 12.18 25.08 -13.03
CA PHE A 140 10.76 24.73 -13.12
C PHE A 140 10.31 23.83 -11.97
N ILE A 141 9.24 24.22 -11.29
CA ILE A 141 8.68 23.46 -10.15
C ILE A 141 8.38 22.01 -10.53
N PHE A 142 7.80 21.75 -11.71
CA PHE A 142 7.49 20.38 -12.13
C PHE A 142 8.74 19.49 -12.25
N LYS A 143 9.90 20.06 -12.62
CA LYS A 143 11.17 19.33 -12.65
C LYS A 143 11.70 19.06 -11.25
N GLN A 144 11.52 19.99 -10.32
CA GLN A 144 11.88 19.77 -8.92
C GLN A 144 11.09 18.58 -8.33
N ILE A 145 9.78 18.53 -8.63
CA ILE A 145 8.90 17.41 -8.23
C ILE A 145 9.36 16.12 -8.92
N GLU A 146 9.56 16.14 -10.24
CA GLU A 146 10.03 14.98 -11.01
C GLU A 146 11.35 14.42 -10.45
N ASN A 147 12.31 15.28 -10.11
CA ASN A 147 13.59 14.87 -9.54
C ASN A 147 13.42 14.24 -8.15
N MET A 148 12.53 14.78 -7.33
CA MET A 148 12.22 14.23 -6.01
C MET A 148 11.54 12.86 -6.11
N ASP A 149 10.54 12.73 -6.98
CA ASP A 149 9.82 11.47 -7.18
C ASP A 149 10.73 10.39 -7.79
N LYS A 150 11.61 10.75 -8.73
CA LYS A 150 12.64 9.84 -9.25
C LYS A 150 13.60 9.35 -8.17
N ASP A 151 13.97 10.19 -7.21
CA ASP A 151 14.80 9.80 -6.06
C ASP A 151 14.08 8.73 -5.22
N ALA A 152 12.79 8.93 -4.94
CA ALA A 152 11.96 7.95 -4.24
C ALA A 152 11.84 6.62 -5.02
N VAL A 153 11.55 6.68 -6.33
CA VAL A 153 11.51 5.50 -7.21
C VAL A 153 12.83 4.73 -7.15
N ASN A 154 13.97 5.43 -7.20
CA ASN A 154 15.29 4.80 -7.13
C ASN A 154 15.52 4.10 -5.79
N ILE A 155 15.10 4.69 -4.67
CA ILE A 155 15.21 4.07 -3.34
C ILE A 155 14.40 2.77 -3.28
N ILE A 156 13.15 2.82 -3.76
CA ILE A 156 12.23 1.68 -3.82
C ILE A 156 12.80 0.56 -4.70
N SER A 157 13.27 0.90 -5.91
CA SER A 157 13.76 -0.08 -6.89
C SER A 157 15.04 -0.79 -6.46
N HIS A 158 15.82 -0.17 -5.55
CA HIS A 158 17.04 -0.76 -5.00
C HIS A 158 16.82 -1.46 -3.67
N HIS A 159 15.59 -1.48 -3.15
CA HIS A 159 15.24 -2.01 -1.84
C HIS A 159 16.09 -1.40 -0.70
N ASP A 160 16.36 -0.09 -0.77
CA ASP A 160 17.18 0.63 0.20
C ASP A 160 16.29 1.30 1.27
N LEU A 161 16.01 0.57 2.36
CA LEU A 161 15.15 1.08 3.43
C LEU A 161 15.81 2.16 4.30
N THR A 162 17.14 2.31 4.23
CA THR A 162 17.91 3.23 5.09
C THR A 162 18.41 4.46 4.34
N GLY A 163 18.35 4.47 3.01
CA GLY A 163 18.95 5.50 2.16
C GLY A 163 20.47 5.52 2.22
N GLU A 164 21.09 4.48 2.80
CA GLU A 164 22.53 4.36 2.89
C GLU A 164 23.05 3.73 1.62
N LYS A 165 23.64 4.55 0.73
CA LYS A 165 24.37 4.08 -0.45
C LYS A 165 25.31 2.94 -0.04
N LYS A 166 24.97 1.69 -0.41
CA LYS A 166 25.90 0.57 -0.35
C LYS A 166 27.15 0.99 -1.12
N LYS A 167 28.23 1.34 -0.41
CA LYS A 167 29.54 1.61 -1.00
C LYS A 167 29.90 0.37 -1.80
N LYS A 168 29.79 0.44 -3.13
CA LYS A 168 30.32 -0.60 -4.02
C LYS A 168 31.79 -0.79 -3.63
N LYS A 169 32.12 -1.92 -3.00
CA LYS A 169 33.50 -2.40 -2.94
C LYS A 169 33.94 -2.49 -4.40
N LYS A 170 34.79 -1.56 -4.83
CA LYS A 170 35.61 -1.74 -6.04
C LYS A 170 36.53 -2.90 -5.72
N GLU A 171 36.11 -4.12 -6.06
CA GLU A 171 37.06 -5.21 -6.26
C GLU A 171 37.87 -4.82 -7.48
N ARG A 172 39.11 -4.43 -7.22
CA ARG A 172 40.16 -4.37 -8.22
C ARG A 172 40.45 -5.82 -8.61
N GLN A 173 40.15 -6.19 -9.84
CA GLN A 173 40.93 -7.19 -10.57
C GLN A 173 42.01 -6.46 -11.35
#